data_AF-A0A3Q4GNC3-F1
#
_entry.id   AF-A0A3Q4GNC3-F1
#
_cell.length_a   1.000
_cell.length_b   1.000
_cell.length_c   1.000
_cell.angle_alpha   90.00
_cell.angle_beta   90.00
_cell.angle_gamma   90.00
#
_symmetry.space_group_name_H-M   'P 1'
#
loop_
_entity.id
_entity.type
_entity.pdbx_description
1 polymer ?
#
loop_
_entity_poly.entity_id
_entity_poly.type
_entity_poly.pdbx_seq_one_letter_code
_entity_poly.pdbx_strand_id
1 'polypeptide(L)'
;KNPTARSAPQLSLKAEKQDRAMQIQCATLGLLSPWIRSGISDVHVQSLVKLRNEGRLRHASLGLLSVVYYADYDPDAMLYEAQCSNLSVPWREIPQRVLDIGFAGNWWILDSKMKDYDVNEDEFKHLPVHMQVTSPPSVEKVERNEKLHKDSWLPVSTERKVKRSSLALTHAGQKPDCVLTHTLTHQSQLTK
;
A
#
# COMPACT_ATOMS: atom_id res chain seq x y z
N LYS A 1 -16.00 -0.01 -58.02
CA LYS A 1 -16.12 0.77 -56.75
C LYS A 1 -16.34 -0.23 -55.63
N ASN A 2 -15.36 -0.44 -54.76
CA ASN A 2 -15.39 -1.46 -53.72
C ASN A 2 -15.90 -0.83 -52.40
N PRO A 3 -17.01 -1.29 -51.79
CA PRO A 3 -17.51 -0.71 -50.56
C PRO A 3 -17.14 -1.60 -49.37
N THR A 4 -15.90 -1.49 -48.88
CA THR A 4 -15.46 -2.16 -47.64
C THR A 4 -14.56 -1.24 -46.83
N ALA A 5 -15.12 -0.11 -46.40
CA ALA A 5 -14.48 0.75 -45.41
C ALA A 5 -15.55 1.57 -44.69
N ARG A 6 -16.18 1.01 -43.65
CA ARG A 6 -16.89 1.74 -42.58
C ARG A 6 -17.48 0.78 -41.53
N SER A 7 -16.62 0.14 -40.75
CA SER A 7 -17.01 -0.44 -39.44
C SER A 7 -15.94 -0.25 -38.35
N ALA A 8 -14.91 0.55 -38.62
CA ALA A 8 -13.72 0.66 -37.75
C ALA A 8 -13.79 1.59 -36.51
N PRO A 9 -14.75 2.52 -36.28
CA PRO A 9 -14.60 3.47 -35.17
C PRO A 9 -15.11 2.97 -33.81
N GLN A 10 -15.97 1.93 -33.75
CA GLN A 10 -16.58 1.47 -32.49
C GLN A 10 -15.74 0.41 -31.74
N LEU A 11 -14.88 -0.33 -32.46
CA LEU A 11 -14.03 -1.35 -31.84
C LEU A 11 -12.87 -0.71 -31.05
N SER A 12 -12.42 0.48 -31.45
CA SER A 12 -11.29 1.14 -30.79
C SER A 12 -11.67 1.81 -29.45
N LEU A 13 -12.86 2.39 -29.33
CA LEU A 13 -13.26 3.08 -28.09
C LEU A 13 -13.37 2.14 -26.87
N LYS A 14 -13.84 0.91 -27.09
CA LYS A 14 -13.98 -0.09 -26.01
C LYS A 14 -12.62 -0.60 -25.54
N ALA A 15 -11.74 -0.91 -26.48
CA ALA A 15 -10.36 -1.29 -26.19
C ALA A 15 -9.62 -0.15 -25.45
N GLU A 16 -9.77 1.08 -25.93
CA GLU A 16 -9.15 2.26 -25.30
C GLU A 16 -9.64 2.48 -23.86
N LYS A 17 -10.94 2.29 -23.60
CA LYS A 17 -11.49 2.40 -22.23
C LYS A 17 -10.85 1.37 -21.30
N GLN A 18 -10.65 0.14 -21.77
CA GLN A 18 -10.03 -0.93 -20.98
C GLN A 18 -8.54 -0.67 -20.75
N ASP A 19 -7.83 -0.14 -21.75
CA ASP A 19 -6.41 0.22 -21.61
C ASP A 19 -6.21 1.34 -20.59
N ARG A 20 -7.12 2.33 -20.59
CA ARG A 20 -7.15 3.40 -19.59
C ARG A 20 -7.41 2.86 -18.19
N ALA A 21 -8.33 1.91 -18.02
CA ALA A 21 -8.59 1.31 -16.70
C ALA A 21 -7.33 0.66 -16.10
N MET A 22 -6.58 -0.08 -16.91
CA MET A 22 -5.30 -0.65 -16.49
C MET A 22 -4.27 0.44 -16.16
N GLN A 23 -4.16 1.50 -16.97
CA GLN A 23 -3.26 2.63 -16.68
C GLN A 23 -3.57 3.33 -15.37
N ILE A 24 -4.86 3.55 -15.08
CA ILE A 24 -5.30 4.19 -13.83
C ILE A 24 -4.85 3.35 -12.64
N GLN A 25 -5.05 2.02 -12.66
CA GLN A 25 -4.61 1.15 -11.57
C GLN A 25 -3.08 1.16 -11.40
N CYS A 26 -2.31 1.16 -12.49
CA CYS A 26 -0.85 1.31 -12.42
C CYS A 26 -0.44 2.64 -11.78
N ALA A 27 -1.11 3.74 -12.16
CA ALA A 27 -0.84 5.06 -11.63
C ALA A 27 -1.22 5.16 -10.14
N THR A 28 -2.38 4.63 -9.74
CA THR A 28 -2.82 4.55 -8.35
C THR A 28 -1.79 3.83 -7.49
N LEU A 29 -1.28 2.69 -7.97
CA LEU A 29 -0.22 1.96 -7.28
C LEU A 29 1.06 2.81 -7.16
N GLY A 30 1.42 3.52 -8.23
CA GLY A 30 2.55 4.44 -8.29
C GLY A 30 2.50 5.61 -7.30
N LEU A 31 1.33 5.96 -6.76
CA LEU A 31 1.20 6.97 -5.70
C LEU A 31 1.69 6.47 -4.34
N LEU A 32 1.76 5.14 -4.14
CA LEU A 32 2.21 4.55 -2.88
C LEU A 32 3.74 4.41 -2.87
N SER A 33 4.32 4.64 -1.70
CA SER A 33 5.74 4.33 -1.48
C SER A 33 5.99 2.82 -1.57
N PRO A 34 7.20 2.38 -1.95
CA PRO A 34 7.51 0.94 -2.06
C PRO A 34 7.32 0.15 -0.77
N TRP A 35 7.38 0.80 0.40
CA TRP A 35 7.33 0.12 1.70
C TRP A 35 5.92 -0.30 2.14
N ILE A 36 4.91 0.45 1.70
CA ILE A 36 3.50 0.24 2.08
C ILE A 36 2.70 -0.55 1.03
N ARG A 37 3.34 -0.89 -0.09
CA ARG A 37 2.67 -1.52 -1.22
C ARG A 37 2.67 -3.04 -1.07
N SER A 38 1.56 -3.68 -1.45
CA SER A 38 1.51 -5.13 -1.58
C SER A 38 2.48 -5.64 -2.67
N GLY A 39 3.35 -6.58 -2.31
CA GLY A 39 4.29 -7.20 -3.26
C GLY A 39 3.59 -7.95 -4.40
N ILE A 40 2.40 -8.52 -4.15
CA ILE A 40 1.63 -9.25 -5.18
C ILE A 40 1.13 -8.29 -6.26
N SER A 41 0.55 -7.17 -5.84
CA SER A 41 0.05 -6.13 -6.74
C SER A 41 1.20 -5.48 -7.50
N ASP A 42 2.31 -5.19 -6.81
CA ASP A 42 3.51 -4.57 -7.38
C ASP A 42 4.13 -5.42 -8.49
N VAL A 43 4.44 -6.70 -8.21
CA VAL A 43 5.02 -7.62 -9.20
C VAL A 43 4.11 -7.75 -10.42
N HIS A 44 2.79 -7.85 -10.20
CA HIS A 44 1.85 -7.97 -11.31
C HIS A 44 1.80 -6.71 -12.17
N VAL A 45 1.64 -5.53 -11.57
CA VAL A 45 1.61 -4.26 -12.31
C VAL A 45 2.93 -3.98 -13.00
N GLN A 46 4.07 -4.24 -12.36
CA GLN A 46 5.38 -4.11 -12.98
C GLN A 46 5.53 -5.04 -14.18
N SER A 47 5.04 -6.28 -14.09
CA SER A 47 5.06 -7.22 -15.23
C SER A 47 4.21 -6.70 -16.41
N LEU A 48 3.04 -6.12 -16.13
CA LEU A 48 2.16 -5.54 -17.17
C LEU A 48 2.80 -4.31 -17.82
N VAL A 49 3.37 -3.41 -17.02
CA VAL A 49 4.07 -2.22 -17.51
C VAL A 49 5.29 -2.61 -18.34
N LYS A 50 6.05 -3.62 -17.89
CA LYS A 50 7.19 -4.14 -18.64
C LYS A 50 6.77 -4.69 -20.01
N LEU A 51 5.76 -5.55 -20.06
CA LEU A 51 5.26 -6.12 -21.32
C LEU A 51 4.70 -5.05 -22.27
N ARG A 52 4.08 -4.01 -21.72
CA ARG A 52 3.64 -2.85 -22.50
C ARG A 52 4.82 -2.07 -23.08
N ASN A 53 5.84 -1.79 -22.27
CA ASN A 53 7.04 -1.06 -22.70
C ASN A 53 7.82 -1.84 -23.77
N GLU A 54 7.76 -3.18 -23.74
CA GLU A 54 8.33 -4.06 -24.76
C GLU A 54 7.45 -4.20 -26.02
N GLY A 55 6.27 -3.58 -26.10
CA GLY A 55 5.34 -3.72 -27.24
C GLY A 55 4.69 -5.11 -27.36
N ARG A 56 4.86 -5.95 -26.32
CA ARG A 56 4.44 -7.36 -26.31
C ARG A 56 3.05 -7.58 -25.72
N LEU A 57 2.46 -6.57 -25.10
CA LEU A 57 1.12 -6.65 -24.51
C LEU A 57 0.05 -6.51 -25.59
N ARG A 58 -0.84 -7.50 -25.69
CA ARG A 58 -1.89 -7.55 -26.72
C ARG A 58 -3.28 -7.68 -26.11
N HIS A 59 -4.24 -7.10 -26.81
CA HIS A 59 -5.64 -7.06 -26.42
C HIS A 59 -6.48 -7.73 -27.51
N ALA A 60 -7.33 -8.69 -27.12
CA ALA A 60 -8.33 -9.30 -27.99
C ALA A 60 -9.72 -8.98 -27.42
N SER A 61 -10.52 -8.20 -28.16
CA SER A 61 -11.91 -7.95 -27.80
C SER A 61 -12.82 -9.02 -28.41
N LEU A 62 -13.52 -9.77 -27.57
CA LEU A 62 -14.54 -10.77 -27.92
C LEU A 62 -15.96 -10.18 -27.77
N GLY A 63 -16.11 -8.87 -27.94
CA GLY A 63 -17.38 -8.14 -27.80
C GLY A 63 -17.62 -7.59 -26.39
N LEU A 64 -18.17 -8.43 -25.48
CA LEU A 64 -18.41 -8.07 -24.07
C LEU A 64 -17.23 -8.43 -23.15
N LEU A 65 -16.47 -9.44 -23.56
CA LEU A 65 -15.25 -9.90 -22.93
C LEU A 65 -14.07 -9.31 -23.71
N SER A 66 -13.03 -8.93 -22.99
CA SER A 66 -11.73 -8.63 -23.57
C SER A 66 -10.68 -9.46 -22.87
N VAL A 67 -9.65 -9.85 -23.59
CA VAL A 67 -8.57 -10.68 -23.05
C VAL A 67 -7.27 -9.97 -23.31
N VAL A 68 -6.42 -9.91 -22.28
CA VAL A 68 -5.03 -9.46 -22.38
C VAL A 68 -4.14 -10.67 -22.36
N TYR A 69 -3.23 -10.73 -23.33
CA TYR A 69 -2.24 -11.77 -23.46
C TYR A 69 -0.91 -11.16 -23.86
N TYR A 70 0.19 -11.87 -23.61
CA TYR A 70 1.50 -11.45 -24.08
C TYR A 70 1.89 -12.19 -25.37
N ALA A 71 2.58 -11.47 -26.26
CA ALA A 71 3.23 -12.00 -27.44
C ALA A 71 4.76 -12.11 -27.22
N ASP A 72 5.45 -12.91 -28.04
CA ASP A 72 6.91 -13.06 -27.92
C ASP A 72 7.67 -11.87 -28.52
N TYR A 73 7.09 -11.25 -29.56
CA TYR A 73 7.71 -10.14 -30.29
C TYR A 73 6.76 -8.95 -30.41
N ASP A 74 7.37 -7.76 -30.54
CA ASP A 74 6.71 -6.52 -30.91
C ASP A 74 6.15 -6.63 -32.35
N PRO A 75 4.94 -6.11 -32.66
CA PRO A 75 4.43 -6.08 -34.04
C PRO A 75 5.39 -5.46 -35.07
N ASP A 76 6.16 -4.47 -34.65
CA ASP A 76 7.05 -3.69 -35.50
C ASP A 76 8.45 -4.34 -35.59
N ALA A 77 8.67 -5.46 -34.89
CA ALA A 77 9.91 -6.21 -34.96
C ALA A 77 10.04 -6.92 -36.32
N MET A 78 10.96 -6.43 -37.16
CA MET A 78 11.26 -7.01 -38.47
C MET A 78 12.15 -8.27 -38.40
N LEU A 79 12.21 -8.96 -37.26
CA LEU A 79 12.98 -10.19 -37.11
C LEU A 79 12.33 -11.33 -37.91
N TYR A 80 13.16 -12.20 -38.49
CA TYR A 80 12.70 -13.37 -39.23
C TYR A 80 11.78 -14.27 -38.40
N GLU A 81 12.14 -14.48 -37.12
CA GLU A 81 11.35 -15.30 -36.18
C GLU A 81 9.95 -14.74 -35.94
N ALA A 82 9.79 -13.41 -35.96
CA ALA A 82 8.51 -12.75 -35.75
C ALA A 82 7.59 -12.79 -36.99
N GLN A 83 8.17 -12.80 -38.19
CA GLN A 83 7.42 -12.83 -39.45
C GLN A 83 7.08 -14.25 -39.92
N CYS A 84 7.77 -15.26 -39.43
CA CYS A 84 7.56 -16.64 -39.84
C CYS A 84 6.26 -17.20 -39.23
N SER A 85 5.24 -17.46 -40.07
CA SER A 85 3.97 -18.07 -39.65
C SER A 85 4.16 -19.46 -39.03
N ASN A 86 5.22 -20.18 -39.40
CA ASN A 86 5.50 -21.52 -38.90
C ASN A 86 6.14 -21.53 -37.50
N LEU A 87 6.69 -20.39 -37.04
CA LEU A 87 7.12 -20.16 -35.65
C LEU A 87 6.04 -19.46 -34.81
N SER A 88 4.92 -19.05 -35.42
CA SER A 88 3.84 -18.40 -34.68
C SER A 88 3.23 -19.35 -33.66
N VAL A 89 2.85 -18.78 -32.53
CA VAL A 89 2.36 -19.54 -31.39
C VAL A 89 1.07 -20.28 -31.77
N PRO A 90 0.97 -21.61 -31.56
CA PRO A 90 -0.25 -22.34 -31.82
C PRO A 90 -1.41 -21.80 -30.98
N TRP A 91 -2.62 -21.75 -31.56
CA TRP A 91 -3.85 -21.35 -30.84
C TRP A 91 -4.09 -22.13 -29.54
N ARG A 92 -3.52 -23.34 -29.42
CA ARG A 92 -3.60 -24.20 -28.22
C ARG A 92 -2.81 -23.68 -27.02
N GLU A 93 -1.77 -22.88 -27.25
CA GLU A 93 -0.90 -22.34 -26.18
C GLU A 93 -1.34 -20.93 -25.73
N ILE A 94 -2.25 -20.29 -26.47
CA ILE A 94 -2.80 -18.98 -26.12
C ILE A 94 -3.42 -18.95 -24.71
N PRO A 95 -4.18 -19.96 -24.23
CA PRO A 95 -4.75 -19.94 -22.88
C PRO A 95 -3.72 -19.82 -21.76
N GLN A 96 -2.50 -20.34 -21.97
CA GLN A 96 -1.42 -20.24 -20.99
C GLN A 96 -0.76 -18.85 -20.95
N ARG A 97 -0.95 -18.07 -22.03
CA ARG A 97 -0.39 -16.73 -22.22
C ARG A 97 -1.36 -15.61 -21.84
N VAL A 98 -2.57 -15.96 -21.43
CA VAL A 98 -3.57 -15.01 -20.94
C VAL A 98 -3.12 -14.47 -19.59
N LEU A 99 -3.04 -13.14 -19.50
CA LEU A 99 -2.68 -12.42 -18.29
C LEU A 99 -3.92 -11.96 -17.53
N ASP A 100 -4.92 -11.48 -18.25
CA ASP A 100 -6.15 -10.96 -17.66
C ASP A 100 -7.36 -11.09 -18.58
N ILE A 101 -8.54 -11.16 -17.97
CA ILE A 101 -9.85 -11.17 -18.61
C ILE A 101 -10.59 -9.93 -18.14
N GLY A 102 -10.86 -9.05 -19.09
CA GLY A 102 -11.66 -7.87 -18.93
C GLY A 102 -13.14 -8.15 -19.21
N PHE A 103 -14.02 -7.70 -18.32
CA PHE A 103 -15.47 -7.73 -18.53
C PHE A 103 -16.06 -6.35 -18.29
N ALA A 104 -16.83 -5.84 -19.26
CA ALA A 104 -17.56 -4.56 -19.16
C ALA A 104 -16.73 -3.32 -18.76
N GLY A 105 -15.41 -3.33 -18.98
CA GLY A 105 -14.50 -2.23 -18.64
C GLY A 105 -13.68 -2.44 -17.36
N ASN A 106 -13.87 -3.56 -16.66
CA ASN A 106 -13.08 -3.94 -15.49
C ASN A 106 -12.19 -5.14 -15.82
N TRP A 107 -10.99 -5.18 -15.25
CA TRP A 107 -10.04 -6.28 -15.37
C TRP A 107 -10.16 -7.20 -14.17
N TRP A 108 -10.61 -8.44 -14.33
CA TRP A 108 -10.92 -9.30 -13.17
C TRP A 108 -9.69 -9.69 -12.34
N ILE A 109 -8.59 -10.06 -12.98
CA ILE A 109 -7.39 -10.51 -12.26
C ILE A 109 -6.65 -9.32 -11.66
N LEU A 110 -6.53 -8.22 -12.42
CA LEU A 110 -5.91 -6.99 -11.93
C LEU A 110 -6.72 -6.36 -10.80
N ASP A 111 -8.04 -6.28 -10.89
CA ASP A 111 -8.91 -5.75 -9.83
C ASP A 111 -8.84 -6.60 -8.55
N SER A 112 -8.85 -7.93 -8.70
CA SER A 112 -8.65 -8.86 -7.58
C SER A 112 -7.31 -8.64 -6.88
N LYS A 113 -6.22 -8.46 -7.64
CA LYS A 113 -4.89 -8.17 -7.10
C LYS A 113 -4.74 -6.75 -6.57
N MET A 114 -5.58 -5.82 -7.01
CA MET A 114 -5.58 -4.42 -6.58
C MET A 114 -6.50 -4.16 -5.38
N LYS A 115 -7.17 -5.17 -4.82
CA LYS A 115 -8.10 -4.98 -3.70
C LYS A 115 -7.43 -4.48 -2.42
N ASP A 116 -6.32 -5.11 -2.02
CA ASP A 116 -5.56 -4.81 -0.80
C ASP A 116 -4.14 -4.34 -1.17
N TYR A 117 -4.04 -3.44 -2.15
CA TYR A 117 -2.78 -2.97 -2.75
C TYR A 117 -1.93 -2.10 -1.81
N ASP A 118 -2.55 -1.54 -0.77
CA ASP A 118 -1.98 -0.69 0.27
C ASP A 118 -1.62 -1.46 1.55
N VAL A 119 -1.81 -2.78 1.57
CA VAL A 119 -1.45 -3.65 2.68
C VAL A 119 -0.19 -4.44 2.31
N ASN A 120 0.88 -4.22 3.07
CA ASN A 120 2.10 -5.01 2.95
C ASN A 120 2.18 -6.07 4.04
N GLU A 121 1.86 -7.32 3.70
CA GLU A 121 1.94 -8.46 4.62
C GLU A 121 3.33 -8.68 5.22
N ASP A 122 4.40 -8.28 4.51
CA ASP A 122 5.77 -8.38 5.01
C ASP A 122 6.00 -7.50 6.25
N GLU A 123 5.28 -6.39 6.37
CA GLU A 123 5.30 -5.53 7.55
C GLU A 123 4.78 -6.28 8.78
N PHE A 124 3.76 -7.12 8.64
CA PHE A 124 3.07 -7.71 9.80
C PHE A 124 3.64 -9.05 10.27
N LYS A 125 4.59 -9.64 9.53
CA LYS A 125 5.17 -10.98 9.85
C LYS A 125 5.77 -11.10 11.25
N HIS A 126 6.30 -10.00 11.78
CA HIS A 126 6.96 -9.97 13.09
C HIS A 126 5.98 -9.87 14.26
N LEU A 127 4.70 -9.64 13.99
CA LEU A 127 3.66 -9.53 15.01
C LEU A 127 3.17 -10.91 15.45
N PRO A 128 2.69 -11.06 16.68
CA PRO A 128 2.04 -12.29 17.12
C PRO A 128 0.76 -12.56 16.31
N VAL A 129 0.41 -13.84 16.11
CA VAL A 129 -0.68 -14.30 15.22
C VAL A 129 -2.02 -13.59 15.47
N HIS A 130 -2.35 -13.28 16.73
CA HIS A 130 -3.62 -12.62 17.08
C HIS A 130 -3.70 -11.16 16.61
N MET A 131 -2.59 -10.54 16.21
CA MET A 131 -2.50 -9.15 15.76
C MET A 131 -2.25 -9.04 14.25
N GLN A 132 -2.00 -10.15 13.56
CA GLN A 132 -1.79 -10.18 12.11
C GLN A 132 -3.09 -10.03 11.30
N VAL A 133 -4.26 -10.24 11.93
CA VAL A 133 -5.55 -10.19 11.24
C VAL A 133 -5.99 -8.74 11.06
N THR A 134 -5.92 -8.25 9.82
CA THR A 134 -6.44 -6.95 9.40
C THR A 134 -7.77 -7.14 8.69
N SER A 135 -8.87 -6.81 9.38
CA SER A 135 -10.19 -6.68 8.75
C SER A 135 -10.67 -5.25 8.93
N PRO A 136 -11.28 -4.61 7.92
CA PRO A 136 -11.90 -3.31 8.10
C PRO A 136 -12.82 -3.31 9.34
N PRO A 137 -12.67 -2.36 10.27
CA PRO A 137 -13.48 -2.32 11.47
C PRO A 137 -14.94 -2.02 11.10
N SER A 138 -15.89 -2.59 11.86
CA SER A 138 -17.30 -2.21 11.73
C SER A 138 -17.53 -0.77 12.20
N VAL A 139 -18.57 -0.12 11.68
CA VAL A 139 -18.95 1.25 12.08
C VAL A 139 -19.08 1.39 13.59
N GLU A 140 -19.74 0.44 14.25
CA GLU A 140 -19.86 0.43 15.71
C GLU A 140 -18.51 0.34 16.45
N LYS A 141 -17.53 -0.38 15.90
CA LYS A 141 -16.17 -0.43 16.48
C LYS A 141 -15.47 0.92 16.32
N VAL A 142 -15.63 1.58 15.18
CA VAL A 142 -15.07 2.92 14.93
C VAL A 142 -15.67 3.93 15.92
N GLU A 143 -17.00 3.98 16.05
CA GLU A 143 -17.69 4.89 16.98
C GLU A 143 -17.27 4.65 18.44
N ARG A 144 -17.15 3.39 18.86
CA ARG A 144 -16.66 3.04 20.20
C ARG A 144 -15.23 3.54 20.42
N ASN A 145 -14.34 3.35 19.44
CA ASN A 145 -12.95 3.80 19.53
C ASN A 145 -12.86 5.32 19.62
N GLU A 146 -13.67 6.06 18.84
CA GLU A 146 -13.74 7.52 18.92
C GLU A 146 -14.22 8.01 20.29
N LYS A 147 -15.21 7.32 20.88
CA LYS A 147 -15.70 7.65 22.23
C LYS A 147 -14.60 7.40 23.27
N LEU A 148 -13.96 6.24 23.25
CA LEU A 148 -12.86 5.93 24.17
C LEU A 148 -11.70 6.92 24.02
N HIS A 149 -11.38 7.33 22.78
CA HIS A 149 -10.38 8.36 22.53
C HIS A 149 -10.77 9.68 23.19
N LYS A 150 -12.03 10.14 23.04
CA LYS A 150 -12.54 11.37 23.69
C LYS A 150 -12.48 11.27 25.23
N ASP A 151 -12.91 10.14 25.78
CA ASP A 151 -12.95 9.91 27.22
C ASP A 151 -11.54 9.87 27.84
N SER A 152 -10.52 9.43 27.09
CA SER A 152 -9.12 9.40 27.53
C SER A 152 -8.54 10.80 27.82
N TRP A 153 -9.11 11.87 27.26
CA TRP A 153 -8.67 13.25 27.50
C TRP A 153 -9.35 13.91 28.69
N LEU A 154 -10.29 13.23 29.35
CA LEU A 154 -10.97 13.77 30.52
C LEU A 154 -9.99 13.88 31.71
N PRO A 155 -10.03 14.99 32.46
CA PRO A 155 -9.14 15.18 33.59
C PRO A 155 -9.40 14.12 34.66
N VAL A 156 -8.34 13.51 35.18
CA VAL A 156 -8.44 12.58 36.30
C VAL A 156 -8.94 13.35 37.52
N SER A 157 -10.13 13.00 38.02
CA SER A 157 -10.63 13.52 39.27
C SER A 157 -9.81 12.93 40.42
N THR A 158 -8.95 13.74 41.02
CA THR A 158 -8.30 13.36 42.27
C THR A 158 -9.27 13.59 43.41
N GLU A 159 -9.93 12.52 43.88
CA GLU A 159 -10.49 12.55 45.22
C GLU A 159 -9.32 12.69 46.19
N ARG A 160 -9.17 13.86 46.82
CA ARG A 160 -8.24 14.07 47.95
C ARG A 160 -8.72 13.23 49.15
N LYS A 161 -8.58 11.90 49.09
CA LYS A 161 -8.47 11.10 50.30
C LYS A 161 -7.10 11.41 50.86
N VAL A 162 -7.08 12.38 51.76
CA VAL A 162 -5.96 12.68 52.64
C VAL A 162 -5.62 11.41 53.43
N LYS A 163 -4.82 10.51 52.86
CA LYS A 163 -4.06 9.52 53.63
C LYS A 163 -2.88 10.25 54.25
N ARG A 164 -3.18 11.02 55.30
CA ARG A 164 -2.17 11.60 56.19
C ARG A 164 -1.66 10.48 57.09
N SER A 165 -0.88 9.55 56.54
CA SER A 165 -0.17 8.54 57.33
C SER A 165 0.94 7.87 56.51
N SER A 166 2.09 8.53 56.42
CA SER A 166 3.41 7.86 56.39
C SER A 166 4.57 8.85 56.21
N LEU A 167 4.34 10.07 55.74
CA LEU A 167 5.41 11.06 55.50
C LEU A 167 5.74 12.00 56.68
N ALA A 168 5.15 11.80 57.87
CA ALA A 168 5.36 12.69 59.03
C ALA A 168 6.02 12.01 60.23
N LEU A 169 6.77 10.92 60.03
CA LEU A 169 7.45 10.18 61.10
C LEU A 169 8.88 9.76 60.69
N THR A 170 9.67 10.69 60.16
CA THR A 170 11.13 10.47 59.97
C THR A 170 12.01 11.66 60.35
N HIS A 171 11.46 12.76 60.88
CA HIS A 171 12.26 13.94 61.25
C HIS A 171 12.02 14.48 62.66
N ALA A 172 11.68 13.61 63.62
CA ALA A 172 11.71 13.96 65.04
C ALA A 172 12.73 13.08 65.77
N GLY A 173 14.01 13.43 65.63
CA GLY A 173 15.07 12.81 66.41
C GLY A 173 16.41 12.77 65.68
N GLN A 174 17.14 13.88 65.65
CA GLN A 174 18.59 13.90 65.83
C GLN A 174 19.05 15.35 66.00
N LYS A 175 19.44 15.74 67.22
CA LYS A 175 20.27 16.92 67.46
C LYS A 175 21.67 16.62 66.91
N PRO A 176 22.32 17.55 66.18
CA PRO A 176 23.76 17.56 66.10
C PRO A 176 24.32 18.60 67.08
N ASP A 177 25.06 18.10 68.06
CA ASP A 177 25.94 18.90 68.91
C ASP A 177 27.07 19.54 68.11
N CYS A 178 27.52 20.69 68.60
CA CYS A 178 28.57 21.54 68.05
C CYS A 178 29.94 20.85 67.96
N VAL A 179 30.69 21.06 66.86
CA VAL A 179 32.15 21.25 66.91
C VAL A 179 32.59 22.24 65.82
N LEU A 180 33.21 23.33 66.28
CA LEU A 180 34.33 24.12 65.75
C LEU A 180 35.00 23.59 64.45
N THR A 181 35.54 24.36 63.49
CA THR A 181 36.35 25.59 63.56
C THR A 181 36.74 26.03 62.13
N HIS A 182 36.94 27.33 61.94
CA HIS A 182 37.95 28.02 61.08
C HIS A 182 37.66 28.35 59.60
N THR A 183 37.23 29.61 59.41
CA THR A 183 37.83 30.68 58.59
C THR A 183 38.96 30.36 57.60
N LEU A 184 38.79 30.82 56.35
CA LEU A 184 39.73 31.66 55.56
C LEU A 184 39.03 32.01 54.21
N THR A 185 38.50 33.22 54.03
CA THR A 185 39.13 34.37 53.34
C THR A 185 39.51 34.10 51.88
N HIS A 186 38.81 34.71 50.92
CA HIS A 186 39.34 35.82 50.09
C HIS A 186 38.50 36.06 48.81
N GLN A 187 38.29 37.36 48.56
CA GLN A 187 37.76 38.05 47.37
C GLN A 187 38.17 37.45 46.01
N SER A 188 37.33 37.68 44.98
CA SER A 188 37.60 38.72 43.97
C SER A 188 36.66 38.66 42.74
N GLN A 189 36.01 39.82 42.48
CA GLN A 189 35.84 40.56 41.21
C GLN A 189 35.48 39.79 39.91
N LEU A 190 34.37 40.09 39.24
CA LEU A 190 34.12 41.21 38.30
C LEU A 190 34.74 40.99 36.90
N THR A 191 33.88 40.66 35.92
CA THR A 191 33.92 40.94 34.46
C THR A 191 32.77 40.10 33.87
N LYS A 192 31.79 40.59 33.10
CA LYS A 192 31.79 41.54 32.00
C LYS A 192 30.36 42.04 31.77
#